data_AF-F6HV54-F1
#
_entry.id   AF-F6HV54-F1
#
_cell.length_a   1.000
_cell.length_b   1.000
_cell.length_c   1.000
_cell.angle_alpha   90.00
_cell.angle_beta   90.00
_cell.angle_gamma   90.00
#
_symmetry.space_group_name_H-M   'P 1'
#
loop_
_entity.id
_entity.type
_entity.pdbx_description
1 polymer ?
#
loop_
_entity_poly.entity_id
_entity_poly.type
_entity_poly.pdbx_seq_one_letter_code
_entity_poly.pdbx_strand_id
1 'polypeptide(L)'
;MALFDHFHNVYDVAFKPRLLRTLLKDHVPDQNQPFRSPSDLSIVLSAIKTHRLLSESVTESIDQKHIDKWKTAVDSWVDRLLALVSCNMPDKCWAGTCLLGLTCQECSTDRFLASYSVWFHKLLSHIQPAAESHFVKVASCTSISDLLTRLGSFPNAKKDGTSHAGKLIQPVLKLLNEDGSEAVWEGKEQ
;
A
#
# COMPACT_ATOMS: atom_id res chain seq x y z
N MET A 1 14.34 18.50 2.81
CA MET A 1 14.72 18.85 1.42
C MET A 1 16.12 18.36 0.99
N ALA A 2 16.87 17.58 1.80
CA ALA A 2 18.25 17.20 1.46
C ALA A 2 18.43 15.83 0.77
N LEU A 3 17.38 15.00 0.64
CA LEU A 3 17.47 13.68 -0.01
C LEU A 3 17.55 13.74 -1.54
N PHE A 4 17.26 14.89 -2.14
CA PHE A 4 17.17 15.06 -3.59
C PHE A 4 18.47 15.57 -4.23
N ASP A 5 19.42 16.07 -3.44
CA ASP A 5 20.69 16.63 -3.95
C ASP A 5 21.72 15.57 -4.37
N HIS A 6 21.44 14.28 -4.15
CA HIS A 6 22.37 13.19 -4.46
C HIS A 6 22.07 12.45 -5.77
N PHE A 7 21.08 12.91 -6.54
CA PHE A 7 20.70 12.28 -7.80
C PHE A 7 21.14 13.14 -8.98
N HIS A 8 22.38 12.93 -9.40
CA HIS A 8 22.84 13.40 -10.70
C HIS A 8 21.98 12.74 -11.80
N ASN A 9 21.14 13.56 -12.44
CA ASN A 9 20.31 13.28 -13.61
C ASN A 9 18.92 12.65 -13.32
N VAL A 10 17.89 13.49 -13.46
CA VAL A 10 16.46 13.15 -13.34
C VAL A 10 15.98 12.21 -14.48
N TYR A 11 16.82 11.99 -15.51
CA TYR A 11 16.61 11.04 -16.60
C TYR A 11 17.33 9.69 -16.40
N ASP A 12 17.96 9.44 -15.25
CA ASP A 12 18.58 8.14 -14.99
C ASP A 12 17.49 7.06 -14.82
N VAL A 13 17.39 6.14 -15.78
CA VAL A 13 16.52 4.97 -15.73
C VAL A 13 16.76 4.12 -14.46
N ALA A 14 17.96 4.20 -13.86
CA ALA A 14 18.26 3.54 -12.59
C ALA A 14 17.76 4.30 -11.35
N PHE A 15 17.18 5.49 -11.51
CA PHE A 15 16.68 6.33 -10.41
C PHE A 15 15.52 5.67 -9.67
N LYS A 16 14.48 5.23 -10.38
CA LYS A 16 13.25 4.72 -9.74
C LYS A 16 13.50 3.54 -8.80
N PRO A 17 14.24 2.48 -9.22
CA PRO A 17 14.50 1.34 -8.34
C PRO A 17 15.41 1.69 -7.15
N ARG A 18 16.28 2.69 -7.29
CA ARG A 18 17.14 3.16 -6.20
C ARG A 18 16.35 3.99 -5.20
N LEU A 19 15.58 4.95 -5.68
CA LEU A 19 14.72 5.79 -4.84
C LEU A 19 13.72 4.94 -4.06
N LEU A 20 13.08 3.94 -4.70
CA LEU A 20 12.16 3.05 -4.01
C LEU A 20 12.84 2.27 -2.86
N ARG A 21 14.07 1.78 -3.07
CA ARG A 21 14.86 1.12 -2.01
C ARG A 21 15.25 2.08 -0.90
N THR A 22 15.60 3.32 -1.22
CA THR A 22 15.91 4.36 -0.23
C THR A 22 14.68 4.67 0.63
N LEU A 23 13.51 4.88 0.02
CA LEU A 23 12.25 5.08 0.75
C LEU A 23 11.94 3.91 1.69
N LEU A 24 12.12 2.67 1.20
CA LEU A 24 11.88 1.47 1.98
C LEU A 24 12.81 1.33 3.20
N LYS A 25 14.06 1.80 3.05
CA LYS A 25 15.08 1.77 4.10
C LYS A 25 14.87 2.87 5.13
N ASP A 26 14.58 4.08 4.67
CA ASP A 26 14.69 5.29 5.50
C ASP A 26 13.34 5.73 6.08
N HIS A 27 12.23 5.43 5.41
CA HIS A 27 10.90 5.97 5.75
C HIS A 27 9.81 4.92 5.97
N VAL A 28 9.99 3.67 5.53
CA VAL A 28 9.04 2.59 5.77
C VAL A 28 9.50 1.76 6.98
N PRO A 29 8.66 1.52 8.00
CA PRO A 29 9.06 0.70 9.16
C PRO A 29 9.45 -0.72 8.74
N ASP A 30 10.40 -1.36 9.44
CA ASP A 30 10.66 -2.80 9.34
C ASP A 30 10.10 -3.56 10.55
N GLN A 31 10.22 -4.89 10.55
CA GLN A 31 9.77 -5.70 11.69
C GLN A 31 10.54 -5.38 12.99
N ASN A 32 11.77 -4.88 12.88
CA ASN A 32 12.71 -4.70 13.99
C ASN A 32 12.80 -3.26 14.51
N GLN A 33 12.32 -2.27 13.75
CA GLN A 33 12.41 -0.84 14.04
C GLN A 33 11.04 -0.27 14.37
N PRO A 34 10.91 0.60 15.37
CA PRO A 34 9.64 1.25 15.69
C PRO A 34 9.17 2.15 14.55
N PHE A 35 7.86 2.32 14.41
CA PHE A 35 7.30 3.31 13.50
C PHE A 35 7.58 4.72 14.06
N ARG A 36 8.33 5.54 13.31
CA ARG A 36 8.85 6.82 13.82
C ARG A 36 7.79 7.91 13.83
N SER A 37 7.12 8.14 12.69
CA SER A 37 6.08 9.17 12.57
C SER A 37 5.12 8.88 11.41
N PRO A 38 3.81 9.18 11.56
CA PRO A 38 2.87 9.21 10.44
C PRO A 38 3.30 10.13 9.28
N SER A 39 4.05 11.21 9.57
CA SER A 39 4.54 12.16 8.56
C SER A 39 5.52 11.52 7.57
N ASP A 40 6.22 10.45 7.95
CA ASP A 40 7.09 9.70 7.03
C ASP A 40 6.30 9.06 5.89
N LEU A 41 5.04 8.65 6.14
CA LEU A 41 4.18 8.10 5.09
C LEU A 41 3.79 9.16 4.05
N SER A 42 3.68 10.43 4.44
CA SER A 42 3.40 11.52 3.49
C SER A 42 4.56 11.73 2.51
N ILE A 43 5.80 11.59 2.98
CA ILE A 43 7.01 11.65 2.12
C ILE A 43 6.98 10.51 1.12
N VAL A 44 6.72 9.29 1.62
CA VAL A 44 6.63 8.08 0.80
C VAL A 44 5.52 8.19 -0.24
N LEU A 45 4.32 8.63 0.17
CA LEU A 45 3.16 8.85 -0.69
C LEU A 45 3.48 9.85 -1.80
N SER A 46 4.05 11.00 -1.44
CA SER A 46 4.42 12.04 -2.41
C SER A 46 5.43 11.51 -3.42
N ALA A 47 6.50 10.85 -2.97
CA ALA A 47 7.53 10.33 -3.85
C ALA A 47 6.99 9.26 -4.81
N ILE A 48 6.15 8.34 -4.33
CA ILE A 48 5.53 7.29 -5.15
C ILE A 48 4.68 7.91 -6.26
N LYS A 49 3.78 8.84 -5.91
CA LYS A 49 2.86 9.45 -6.88
C LYS A 49 3.58 10.35 -7.87
N THR A 50 4.47 11.22 -7.38
CA THR A 50 5.22 12.16 -8.22
C THR A 50 6.10 11.44 -9.25
N HIS A 51 6.78 10.38 -8.85
CA HIS A 51 7.74 9.70 -9.72
C HIS A 51 7.21 8.39 -10.35
N ARG A 52 5.95 8.03 -10.08
CA ARG A 52 5.32 6.77 -10.51
C ARG A 52 6.25 5.58 -10.26
N LEU A 53 6.66 5.43 -9.00
CA LEU A 53 7.71 4.47 -8.61
C LEU A 53 7.24 3.02 -8.66
N LEU A 54 5.93 2.77 -8.61
CA LEU A 54 5.36 1.43 -8.61
C LEU A 54 4.81 1.01 -9.97
N SER A 55 4.74 1.91 -10.94
CA SER A 55 4.02 1.66 -12.20
C SER A 55 4.64 0.59 -13.08
N GLU A 56 5.94 0.30 -12.90
CA GLU A 56 6.78 -0.61 -13.71
C GLU A 56 6.58 -0.42 -15.22
N SER A 57 6.16 0.77 -15.62
CA SER A 57 5.83 1.12 -16.99
C SER A 57 7.04 1.79 -17.64
N VAL A 58 7.40 1.29 -18.80
CA VAL A 58 8.54 1.74 -19.58
C VAL A 58 8.04 2.23 -20.93
N THR A 59 8.41 3.45 -21.31
CA THR A 59 7.99 4.07 -22.57
C THR A 59 9.02 3.95 -23.69
N GLU A 60 10.27 3.56 -23.42
CA GLU A 60 11.36 3.51 -24.40
C GLU A 60 12.28 2.29 -24.22
N SER A 61 13.18 2.04 -25.16
CA SER A 61 14.09 0.89 -25.25
C SER A 61 15.09 0.81 -24.07
N ILE A 62 14.59 0.53 -22.88
CA ILE A 62 15.38 0.31 -21.67
C ILE A 62 15.91 -1.13 -21.71
N ASP A 63 17.20 -1.28 -21.39
CA ASP A 63 17.83 -2.59 -21.18
C ASP A 63 17.05 -3.43 -20.16
N GLN A 64 16.73 -4.67 -20.54
CA GLN A 64 15.97 -5.65 -19.74
C GLN A 64 16.46 -5.75 -18.30
N LYS A 65 17.77 -5.63 -18.08
CA LYS A 65 18.39 -5.66 -16.75
C LYS A 65 17.86 -4.56 -15.81
N HIS A 66 17.49 -3.39 -16.34
CA HIS A 66 16.94 -2.30 -15.54
C HIS A 66 15.48 -2.53 -15.19
N ILE A 67 14.71 -3.09 -16.12
CA ILE A 67 13.32 -3.54 -15.86
C ILE A 67 13.33 -4.56 -14.73
N ASP A 68 14.22 -5.55 -14.80
CA ASP A 68 14.33 -6.59 -13.77
C ASP A 68 14.71 -6.01 -12.40
N LYS A 69 15.64 -5.04 -12.37
CA LYS A 69 16.00 -4.31 -11.14
C LYS A 69 14.83 -3.51 -10.56
N TRP A 70 13.97 -2.95 -11.41
CA TRP A 70 12.77 -2.23 -11.00
C TRP A 70 11.74 -3.19 -10.42
N LYS A 71 11.43 -4.27 -11.14
CA LYS A 71 10.54 -5.34 -10.66
C LYS A 71 11.00 -5.86 -9.30
N THR A 72 12.29 -6.18 -9.17
CA THR A 72 12.89 -6.62 -7.89
C THR A 72 12.72 -5.59 -6.76
N ALA A 73 12.81 -4.29 -7.07
CA ALA A 73 12.60 -3.24 -6.07
C ALA A 73 11.12 -3.16 -5.64
N VAL A 74 10.20 -3.34 -6.59
CA VAL A 74 8.75 -3.39 -6.30
C VAL A 74 8.40 -4.68 -5.56
N ASP A 75 9.06 -5.81 -5.85
CA ASP A 75 8.90 -7.06 -5.10
C ASP A 75 9.33 -6.86 -3.64
N SER A 76 10.51 -6.29 -3.42
CA SER A 76 11.00 -5.96 -2.07
C SER A 76 10.06 -5.01 -1.32
N TRP A 77 9.47 -4.05 -2.04
CA TRP A 77 8.45 -3.15 -1.51
C TRP A 77 7.21 -3.93 -1.07
N VAL A 78 6.63 -4.76 -1.95
CA VAL A 78 5.43 -5.55 -1.66
C VAL A 78 5.68 -6.53 -0.51
N ASP A 79 6.80 -7.24 -0.51
CA ASP A 79 7.15 -8.20 0.55
C ASP A 79 7.21 -7.53 1.92
N ARG A 80 7.83 -6.34 1.97
CA ARG A 80 7.88 -5.52 3.19
C ARG A 80 6.49 -5.10 3.65
N LEU A 81 5.63 -4.66 2.74
CA LEU A 81 4.26 -4.28 3.09
C LEU A 81 3.46 -5.47 3.59
N LEU A 82 3.55 -6.63 2.94
CA LEU A 82 2.87 -7.85 3.38
C LEU A 82 3.35 -8.26 4.78
N ALA A 83 4.64 -8.14 5.07
CA ALA A 83 5.18 -8.37 6.41
C ALA A 83 4.60 -7.39 7.45
N LEU A 84 4.48 -6.10 7.11
CA LEU A 84 3.92 -5.07 7.97
C LEU A 84 2.43 -5.26 8.23
N VAL A 85 1.64 -5.56 7.19
CA VAL A 85 0.20 -5.88 7.30
C VAL A 85 -0.03 -7.09 8.21
N SER A 86 0.93 -8.02 8.31
CA SER A 86 0.85 -9.16 9.26
C SER A 86 1.40 -8.86 10.65
N CYS A 87 1.89 -7.65 10.90
CA CYS A 87 2.51 -7.29 12.17
C CYS A 87 1.44 -7.14 13.27
N ASN A 88 1.75 -7.62 14.47
CA ASN A 88 0.90 -7.45 15.64
C ASN A 88 0.96 -6.04 16.25
N MET A 89 1.89 -5.20 15.82
CA MET A 89 2.01 -3.81 16.24
C MET A 89 1.03 -2.93 15.43
N PRO A 90 0.00 -2.34 16.05
CA PRO A 90 -1.08 -1.65 15.32
C PRO A 90 -0.62 -0.52 14.41
N ASP A 91 0.38 0.25 14.84
CA ASP A 91 1.04 1.34 14.13
C ASP A 91 1.76 0.85 12.86
N LYS A 92 2.51 -0.25 12.96
CA LYS A 92 3.18 -0.89 11.81
C LYS A 92 2.17 -1.53 10.85
N CYS A 93 1.16 -2.20 11.41
CA CYS A 93 0.07 -2.81 10.64
C CYS A 93 -0.68 -1.74 9.86
N TRP A 94 -1.02 -0.62 10.51
CA TRP A 94 -1.68 0.52 9.89
C TRP A 94 -0.85 1.09 8.73
N ALA A 95 0.45 1.34 8.95
CA ALA A 95 1.34 1.85 7.91
C ALA A 95 1.43 0.89 6.70
N GLY A 96 1.60 -0.41 6.96
CA GLY A 96 1.61 -1.44 5.92
C GLY A 96 0.30 -1.48 5.14
N THR A 97 -0.83 -1.39 5.84
CA THR A 97 -2.17 -1.39 5.25
C THR A 97 -2.37 -0.17 4.35
N CYS A 98 -2.09 1.05 4.82
CA CYS A 98 -2.20 2.27 4.01
C CYS A 98 -1.32 2.21 2.76
N LEU A 99 -0.07 1.77 2.88
CA LEU A 99 0.84 1.64 1.75
C LEU A 99 0.42 0.53 0.78
N LEU A 100 -0.27 -0.50 1.24
CA LEU A 100 -0.83 -1.53 0.36
C LEU A 100 -2.01 -0.97 -0.45
N GLY A 101 -2.86 -0.13 0.13
CA GLY A 101 -3.88 0.65 -0.60
C GLY A 101 -3.25 1.54 -1.68
N LEU A 102 -2.21 2.30 -1.34
CA LEU A 102 -1.44 3.09 -2.31
C LEU A 102 -0.83 2.22 -3.41
N THR A 103 -0.30 1.05 -3.06
CA THR A 103 0.25 0.09 -4.03
C THR A 103 -0.84 -0.40 -4.97
N CYS A 104 -2.05 -0.67 -4.46
CA CYS A 104 -3.20 -0.99 -5.29
C CYS A 104 -3.48 0.11 -6.29
N GLN A 105 -3.35 1.39 -5.96
CA GLN A 105 -3.58 2.49 -6.90
C GLN A 105 -2.45 2.64 -7.94
N GLU A 106 -1.20 2.50 -7.53
CA GLU A 106 -0.04 2.98 -8.29
C GLU A 106 0.78 1.89 -9.01
N CYS A 107 0.61 0.61 -8.65
CA CYS A 107 1.42 -0.46 -9.24
C CYS A 107 1.09 -0.70 -10.72
N SER A 108 1.89 -1.50 -11.44
CA SER A 108 1.56 -1.91 -12.81
C SER A 108 0.24 -2.70 -12.88
N THR A 109 -0.42 -2.66 -14.04
CA THR A 109 -1.63 -3.47 -14.29
C THR A 109 -1.36 -4.96 -14.12
N ASP A 110 -0.24 -5.45 -14.67
CA ASP A 110 0.13 -6.87 -14.59
C ASP A 110 0.31 -7.31 -13.15
N ARG A 111 1.01 -6.52 -12.34
CA ARG A 111 1.21 -6.81 -10.92
C ARG A 111 -0.10 -6.77 -10.13
N PHE A 112 -0.92 -5.75 -10.38
CA PHE A 112 -2.23 -5.62 -9.74
C PHE A 112 -3.08 -6.86 -10.01
N LEU A 113 -3.24 -7.23 -11.28
CA LEU A 113 -4.06 -8.38 -11.67
C LEU A 113 -3.52 -9.72 -11.14
N ALA A 114 -2.20 -9.86 -11.01
CA ALA A 114 -1.59 -11.05 -10.42
C ALA A 114 -1.80 -11.16 -8.89
N SER A 115 -2.02 -10.04 -8.19
CA SER A 115 -1.89 -10.00 -6.73
C SER A 115 -3.13 -9.51 -5.98
N TYR A 116 -4.10 -8.88 -6.65
CA TYR A 116 -5.22 -8.21 -5.98
C TYR A 116 -6.02 -9.16 -5.07
N SER A 117 -6.21 -10.42 -5.46
CA SER A 117 -6.98 -11.35 -4.64
C SER A 117 -6.25 -11.68 -3.33
N VAL A 118 -4.92 -11.85 -3.37
CA VAL A 118 -4.11 -12.07 -2.16
C VAL A 118 -4.17 -10.85 -1.25
N TRP A 119 -4.01 -9.65 -1.82
CA TRP A 119 -4.05 -8.39 -1.07
C TRP A 119 -5.42 -8.17 -0.43
N PHE A 120 -6.51 -8.45 -1.16
CA PHE A 120 -7.86 -8.34 -0.65
C PHE A 120 -8.09 -9.23 0.58
N HIS A 121 -7.73 -10.52 0.52
CA HIS A 121 -7.95 -11.42 1.65
C HIS A 121 -7.12 -11.00 2.87
N LYS A 122 -5.93 -10.45 2.64
CA LYS A 122 -5.09 -9.94 3.72
C LYS A 122 -5.70 -8.72 4.40
N LEU A 123 -6.20 -7.76 3.62
CA LEU A 123 -6.91 -6.59 4.14
C LEU A 123 -8.22 -7.00 4.86
N LEU A 124 -8.96 -7.94 4.28
CA LEU A 124 -10.21 -8.45 4.87
C LEU A 124 -9.98 -9.11 6.23
N SER A 125 -8.83 -9.74 6.45
CA SER A 125 -8.50 -10.40 7.73
C SER A 125 -8.44 -9.43 8.92
N HIS A 126 -8.21 -8.14 8.68
CA HIS A 126 -8.26 -7.10 9.72
C HIS A 126 -9.69 -6.63 10.03
N ILE A 127 -10.64 -6.99 9.17
CA ILE A 127 -12.06 -6.74 9.37
C ILE A 127 -12.72 -8.00 9.98
N GLN A 128 -12.21 -9.21 9.70
CA GLN A 128 -12.76 -10.48 10.19
C GLN A 128 -11.70 -11.50 10.67
N PRO A 129 -11.68 -11.88 11.97
CA PRO A 129 -12.33 -11.22 13.11
C PRO A 129 -11.77 -9.81 13.30
N ALA A 130 -12.53 -8.94 13.95
CA ALA A 130 -12.18 -7.54 14.19
C ALA A 130 -10.73 -7.41 14.68
N ALA A 131 -9.86 -6.72 13.91
CA ALA A 131 -8.58 -6.28 14.45
C ALA A 131 -8.85 -5.44 15.72
N GLU A 132 -8.02 -5.59 16.75
CA GLU A 132 -8.18 -4.85 18.02
C GLU A 132 -8.10 -3.33 17.80
N SER A 133 -7.42 -2.89 16.73
CA SER A 133 -7.24 -1.47 16.41
C SER A 133 -8.27 -0.94 15.40
N HIS A 134 -9.06 0.05 15.83
CA HIS A 134 -9.99 0.79 14.96
C HIS A 134 -9.28 1.50 13.79
N PHE A 135 -8.07 2.02 13.99
CA PHE A 135 -7.32 2.68 12.90
C PHE A 135 -6.91 1.69 11.81
N VAL A 136 -6.52 0.46 12.18
CA VAL A 136 -6.21 -0.61 11.21
C VAL A 136 -7.47 -1.03 10.45
N LYS A 137 -8.62 -1.12 11.12
CA LYS A 137 -9.92 -1.40 10.48
C LYS A 137 -10.27 -0.33 9.44
N VAL A 138 -10.19 0.95 9.80
CA VAL A 138 -10.47 2.07 8.88
C VAL A 138 -9.51 2.06 7.69
N ALA A 139 -8.20 1.92 7.94
CA ALA A 139 -7.20 1.84 6.88
C ALA A 139 -7.45 0.64 5.95
N SER A 140 -7.91 -0.49 6.49
CA SER A 140 -8.25 -1.68 5.70
C SER A 140 -9.46 -1.44 4.82
N CYS A 141 -10.52 -0.82 5.35
CA CYS A 141 -11.68 -0.40 4.55
C CYS A 141 -11.29 0.54 3.41
N THR A 142 -10.48 1.56 3.68
CA THR A 142 -9.99 2.49 2.64
C THR A 142 -9.16 1.77 1.59
N SER A 143 -8.23 0.90 2.00
CA SER A 143 -7.35 0.16 1.08
C SER A 143 -8.12 -0.87 0.23
N ILE A 144 -9.15 -1.50 0.79
CA ILE A 144 -10.07 -2.37 0.06
C ILE A 144 -10.90 -1.55 -0.94
N SER A 145 -11.35 -0.35 -0.56
CA SER A 145 -12.05 0.55 -1.48
C SER A 145 -11.17 0.94 -2.66
N ASP A 146 -9.89 1.27 -2.42
CA ASP A 146 -8.92 1.55 -3.48
C ASP A 146 -8.73 0.35 -4.42
N LEU A 147 -8.58 -0.85 -3.83
CA LEU A 147 -8.47 -2.09 -4.58
C LEU A 147 -9.71 -2.34 -5.45
N LEU A 148 -10.91 -2.25 -4.89
CA LEU A 148 -12.16 -2.47 -5.63
C LEU A 148 -12.39 -1.41 -6.71
N THR A 149 -12.06 -0.16 -6.42
CA THR A 149 -12.14 0.95 -7.38
C THR A 149 -11.26 0.65 -8.59
N ARG A 150 -10.01 0.25 -8.36
CA ARG A 150 -9.10 -0.12 -9.45
C ARG A 150 -9.53 -1.42 -10.14
N LEU A 151 -10.02 -2.41 -9.41
CA LEU A 151 -10.52 -3.65 -9.99
C LEU A 151 -11.70 -3.38 -10.95
N GLY A 152 -12.56 -2.42 -10.59
CA GLY A 152 -13.67 -1.95 -11.42
C GLY A 152 -13.25 -1.31 -12.75
N SER A 153 -12.00 -0.87 -12.91
CA SER A 153 -11.50 -0.37 -14.19
C SER A 153 -11.13 -1.47 -15.20
N PHE A 154 -11.17 -2.75 -14.80
CA PHE A 154 -10.82 -3.88 -15.66
C PHE A 154 -12.07 -4.70 -16.05
N PRO A 155 -12.49 -4.68 -17.33
CA PRO A 155 -13.67 -5.42 -17.78
C PRO A 155 -13.61 -6.92 -17.45
N ASN A 156 -12.42 -7.50 -17.59
CA ASN A 156 -12.12 -8.92 -17.41
C ASN A 156 -12.15 -9.36 -15.94
N ALA A 157 -12.07 -8.43 -14.99
CA ALA A 157 -12.08 -8.72 -13.55
C ALA A 157 -13.42 -8.40 -12.88
N LYS A 158 -14.44 -7.97 -13.64
CA LYS A 158 -15.74 -7.52 -13.10
C LYS A 158 -16.44 -8.58 -12.27
N LYS A 159 -16.41 -9.85 -12.69
CA LYS A 159 -17.02 -10.96 -11.95
C LYS A 159 -16.36 -11.16 -10.58
N ASP A 160 -15.04 -11.14 -10.56
CA ASP A 160 -14.27 -11.29 -9.33
C ASP A 160 -14.49 -10.09 -8.42
N GLY A 161 -14.49 -8.87 -8.97
CA GLY A 161 -14.80 -7.65 -8.21
C GLY A 161 -16.16 -7.69 -7.53
N THR A 162 -17.21 -8.13 -8.23
CA THR A 162 -18.53 -8.32 -7.62
C THR A 162 -18.50 -9.37 -6.50
N SER A 163 -17.80 -10.48 -6.70
CA SER A 163 -17.65 -11.52 -5.67
C SER A 163 -16.93 -10.99 -4.43
N HIS A 164 -15.84 -10.24 -4.61
CA HIS A 164 -15.06 -9.66 -3.51
C HIS A 164 -15.87 -8.59 -2.77
N ALA A 165 -16.59 -7.72 -3.49
CA ALA A 165 -17.51 -6.75 -2.87
C ALA A 165 -18.62 -7.44 -2.06
N GLY A 166 -19.18 -8.55 -2.56
CA GLY A 166 -20.16 -9.35 -1.84
C GLY A 166 -19.65 -9.89 -0.50
N LYS A 167 -18.38 -10.30 -0.42
CA LYS A 167 -17.73 -10.75 0.82
C LYS A 167 -17.60 -9.65 1.87
N LEU A 168 -17.68 -8.36 1.48
CA LEU A 168 -17.55 -7.23 2.39
C LEU A 168 -18.82 -6.85 3.12
N ILE A 169 -19.99 -7.20 2.56
CA ILE A 169 -21.29 -6.70 3.04
C ILE A 169 -21.47 -7.00 4.53
N GLN A 170 -21.34 -8.27 4.91
CA GLN A 170 -21.50 -8.69 6.30
C GLN A 170 -20.41 -8.11 7.24
N PRO A 171 -19.11 -8.17 6.92
CA PRO A 171 -18.08 -7.55 7.75
C PRO A 171 -18.28 -6.05 7.99
N VAL A 172 -18.61 -5.30 6.94
CA VAL A 172 -18.81 -3.84 7.06
C VAL A 172 -20.05 -3.52 7.88
N LEU A 173 -21.16 -4.23 7.68
CA LEU A 173 -22.36 -4.07 8.51
C LEU A 173 -22.07 -4.35 9.99
N LYS A 174 -21.26 -5.36 10.29
CA LYS A 174 -20.83 -5.64 11.67
C LYS A 174 -20.00 -4.50 12.24
N LEU A 175 -19.01 -3.98 11.50
CA LEU A 175 -18.21 -2.84 11.93
C LEU A 175 -19.06 -1.60 12.23
N LEU A 176 -20.06 -1.30 11.39
CA LEU A 176 -20.96 -0.17 11.60
C LEU A 176 -21.86 -0.32 12.83
N ASN A 177 -22.05 -1.55 13.30
CA ASN A 177 -22.83 -1.88 14.49
C ASN A 177 -21.95 -2.08 15.75
N GLU A 178 -20.63 -1.85 15.68
CA GLU A 178 -19.76 -1.85 16.86
C GLU A 178 -19.88 -0.49 17.58
N ASP A 179 -20.19 -0.52 18.89
CA ASP A 179 -20.45 0.65 19.76
C ASP A 179 -19.24 1.59 20.01
N GLY A 180 -18.14 1.46 19.24
CA GLY A 180 -16.88 2.19 19.44
C GLY A 180 -16.70 3.46 18.59
N SER A 181 -17.76 3.94 17.92
CA SER A 181 -17.65 4.99 16.88
C SER A 181 -17.22 6.37 17.41
N GLU A 182 -17.37 6.63 18.71
CA GLU A 182 -17.07 7.95 19.31
C GLU A 182 -15.56 8.19 19.51
N ALA A 183 -14.73 7.15 19.66
CA ALA A 183 -13.31 7.32 20.02
C ALA A 183 -12.35 7.57 18.83
N VAL A 184 -12.80 7.39 17.58
CA VAL A 184 -11.93 7.52 16.39
C VAL A 184 -11.76 8.98 15.95
N TRP A 185 -12.66 9.87 16.36
CA TRP A 185 -12.69 11.29 15.95
C TRP A 185 -12.09 12.26 16.97
N GLU A 186 -11.83 11.83 18.20
CA GLU A 186 -11.12 12.67 19.18
C GLU A 186 -9.62 12.67 18.89
N GLY A 187 -9.22 13.42 17.87
CA GLY A 187 -7.89 13.99 17.83
C GLY A 187 -7.74 14.89 19.04
N LYS A 188 -7.13 14.40 20.12
CA LYS A 188 -6.71 15.26 21.23
C LYS A 188 -5.70 16.25 20.68
N GLU A 189 -6.15 17.46 20.41
CA GLU A 189 -5.30 18.64 20.41
C GLU A 189 -4.60 18.70 21.77
N GLN A 190 -3.29 18.45 21.77
CA GLN A 190 -2.36 18.82 22.83
C GLN A 190 -1.14 19.46 22.20
#